data_AF-A0A8T5S7X8-F1
#
_entry.id   AF-A0A8T5S7X8-F1
#
_cell.length_a   1.000
_cell.length_b   1.000
_cell.length_c   1.000
_cell.angle_alpha   90.00
_cell.angle_beta   90.00
_cell.angle_gamma   90.00
#
_symmetry.space_group_name_H-M   'P 1'
#
loop_
_entity.id
_entity.type
_entity.pdbx_description
1 polymer ?
#
loop_
_entity_poly.entity_id
_entity_poly.type
_entity_poly.pdbx_seq_one_letter_code
_entity_poly.pdbx_strand_id
1 'polypeptide(L)'
;MAIIRKASLDAHAAAREVGEDNAARSAARAVGQTVATTHVKTHSIGAAIYVLQAIHRAAKYSDAYTAVAKEREWQYQHLLSLREKLSHKEEI
;
A
#
# COMPACT_ATOMS: atom_id res chain seq x y z
N MET A 1 -6.98 -17.64 -9.44
CA MET A 1 -7.20 -16.24 -9.85
C MET A 1 -8.51 -15.63 -9.33
N ALA A 2 -9.65 -16.35 -9.37
CA ALA A 2 -10.95 -15.83 -8.93
C ALA A 2 -10.98 -15.32 -7.47
N ILE A 3 -10.37 -16.05 -6.53
CA ILE A 3 -10.33 -15.68 -5.10
C ILE A 3 -9.63 -14.32 -4.89
N ILE A 4 -8.45 -14.14 -5.48
CA ILE A 4 -7.67 -12.88 -5.38
C ILE A 4 -8.42 -11.70 -5.98
N ARG A 5 -9.03 -11.91 -7.17
CA ARG A 5 -9.84 -10.88 -7.82
C ARG A 5 -11.03 -10.48 -6.95
N LYS A 6 -11.75 -11.45 -6.39
CA LYS A 6 -12.88 -11.20 -5.50
C LYS A 6 -12.44 -10.42 -4.27
N ALA A 7 -11.40 -10.86 -3.56
CA ALA A 7 -10.90 -10.17 -2.36
C ALA A 7 -10.44 -8.73 -2.64
N SER A 8 -9.80 -8.49 -3.79
CA SER A 8 -9.43 -7.14 -4.22
C SER A 8 -10.66 -6.25 -4.50
N LEU A 9 -11.68 -6.80 -5.19
CA LEU A 9 -12.93 -6.10 -5.46
C LEU A 9 -13.71 -5.80 -4.17
N ASP A 10 -13.78 -6.75 -3.24
CA ASP A 10 -14.46 -6.60 -1.95
C ASP A 10 -13.78 -5.49 -1.12
N ALA A 11 -12.44 -5.42 -1.11
CA ALA A 11 -11.72 -4.32 -0.45
C ALA A 11 -12.02 -2.96 -1.11
N HIS A 12 -12.12 -2.92 -2.45
CA HIS A 12 -12.53 -1.70 -3.16
C HIS A 12 -14.01 -1.34 -2.95
N ALA A 13 -14.89 -2.32 -2.70
CA ALA A 13 -16.27 -2.07 -2.32
C ALA A 13 -16.35 -1.46 -0.91
N ALA A 14 -15.66 -2.07 0.07
CA ALA A 14 -15.55 -1.53 1.43
C ALA A 14 -15.00 -0.08 1.43
N ALA A 15 -14.02 0.21 0.58
CA ALA A 15 -13.51 1.58 0.41
C ALA A 15 -14.60 2.58 -0.04
N ARG A 16 -15.57 2.15 -0.85
CA ARG A 16 -16.69 3.00 -1.30
C ARG A 16 -17.71 3.23 -0.20
N GLU A 17 -17.95 2.21 0.63
CA GLU A 17 -18.95 2.25 1.71
C GLU A 17 -18.59 3.25 2.81
N VAL A 18 -17.29 3.42 3.10
CA VAL A 18 -16.82 4.32 4.16
C VAL A 18 -16.80 5.81 3.77
N GLY A 19 -17.42 6.18 2.65
CA GLY A 19 -17.49 7.58 2.17
C GLY A 19 -16.19 8.07 1.52
N GLU A 20 -16.10 9.37 1.23
CA GLU A 20 -14.98 10.00 0.51
C GLU A 20 -13.92 10.58 1.46
N ASP A 21 -12.70 10.77 0.93
CA ASP A 21 -11.59 11.54 1.54
C ASP A 21 -11.16 11.22 2.98
N ASN A 22 -11.34 9.99 3.44
CA ASN A 22 -10.87 9.56 4.76
C ASN A 22 -9.77 8.48 4.73
N ALA A 23 -9.15 8.28 5.89
CA ALA A 23 -8.06 7.31 6.08
C ALA A 23 -8.53 5.87 5.82
N ALA A 24 -9.74 5.50 6.27
CA ALA A 24 -10.28 4.15 6.11
C ALA A 24 -10.47 3.78 4.64
N ARG A 25 -10.99 4.70 3.81
CA ARG A 25 -11.10 4.53 2.35
C ARG A 25 -9.75 4.25 1.71
N SER A 26 -8.74 5.03 2.11
CA SER A 26 -7.39 4.91 1.55
C SER A 26 -6.75 3.59 1.95
N ALA A 27 -6.91 3.19 3.21
CA ALA A 27 -6.43 1.91 3.73
C ALA A 27 -7.09 0.72 3.00
N ALA A 28 -8.41 0.74 2.81
CA ALA A 28 -9.12 -0.31 2.07
C ALA A 28 -8.68 -0.39 0.59
N ARG A 29 -8.42 0.77 -0.05
CA ARG A 29 -7.83 0.80 -1.40
C ARG A 29 -6.41 0.23 -1.42
N ALA A 30 -5.59 0.50 -0.41
CA ALA A 30 -4.26 -0.08 -0.29
C ALA A 30 -4.33 -1.61 -0.21
N VAL A 31 -5.21 -2.16 0.62
CA VAL A 31 -5.45 -3.61 0.73
C VAL A 31 -5.85 -4.20 -0.62
N GLY A 32 -6.79 -3.56 -1.33
CA GLY A 32 -7.21 -3.99 -2.66
C GLY A 32 -6.06 -4.11 -3.66
N GLN A 33 -5.13 -3.14 -3.65
CA GLN A 33 -3.93 -3.15 -4.49
C GLN A 33 -2.88 -4.18 -4.02
N THR A 34 -2.68 -4.35 -2.72
CA THR A 34 -1.78 -5.37 -2.16
C THR A 34 -2.21 -6.76 -2.60
N VAL A 35 -3.49 -7.10 -2.44
CA VAL A 35 -4.04 -8.39 -2.89
C VAL A 35 -3.92 -8.55 -4.40
N ALA A 36 -4.15 -7.49 -5.17
CA ALA A 36 -4.02 -7.51 -6.63
C ALA A 36 -2.56 -7.70 -7.12
N THR A 37 -1.55 -7.53 -6.26
CA THR A 37 -0.14 -7.77 -6.61
C THR A 37 0.11 -9.23 -6.99
N THR A 38 -0.63 -10.17 -6.39
CA THR A 38 -0.60 -11.60 -6.79
C THR A 38 -1.17 -11.83 -8.19
N HIS A 39 -2.03 -10.94 -8.69
CA HIS A 39 -2.51 -10.99 -10.07
C HIS A 39 -1.46 -10.43 -11.04
N VAL A 40 -0.96 -9.22 -10.77
CA VAL A 40 0.13 -8.58 -11.51
C VAL A 40 0.92 -7.63 -10.63
N LYS A 41 2.25 -7.71 -10.72
CA LYS A 41 3.19 -6.97 -9.86
C LYS A 41 3.01 -5.45 -9.87
N THR A 42 2.45 -4.87 -10.94
CA THR A 42 2.28 -3.42 -11.10
C THR A 42 1.34 -2.81 -10.04
N HIS A 43 0.45 -3.59 -9.44
CA HIS A 43 -0.41 -3.14 -8.34
C HIS A 43 0.36 -2.80 -7.04
N SER A 44 1.58 -3.31 -6.87
CA SER A 44 2.43 -3.00 -5.70
C SER A 44 2.67 -1.50 -5.51
N ILE A 45 2.82 -0.76 -6.60
CA ILE A 45 2.99 0.71 -6.56
C ILE A 45 1.73 1.38 -6.04
N GLY A 46 0.55 0.91 -6.47
CA GLY A 46 -0.73 1.41 -6.00
C GLY A 46 -0.93 1.17 -4.50
N ALA A 47 -0.49 0.02 -3.99
CA ALA A 47 -0.54 -0.28 -2.56
C ALA A 47 0.27 0.73 -1.74
N ALA A 48 1.52 0.96 -2.12
CA ALA A 48 2.40 1.93 -1.47
C ALA A 48 1.78 3.33 -1.45
N ILE A 49 1.26 3.81 -2.59
CA ILE A 49 0.65 5.14 -2.71
C ILE A 49 -0.58 5.29 -1.81
N TYR A 50 -1.48 4.31 -1.80
CA TYR A 50 -2.68 4.39 -0.97
C TYR A 50 -2.38 4.29 0.53
N VAL A 51 -1.31 3.60 0.94
CA VAL A 51 -0.81 3.64 2.32
C VAL A 51 -0.38 5.06 2.69
N LEU A 52 0.39 5.74 1.84
CA LEU A 52 0.79 7.13 2.09
C LEU A 52 -0.42 8.06 2.21
N GLN A 53 -1.44 7.87 1.36
CA GLN A 53 -2.69 8.60 1.47
C GLN A 53 -3.47 8.32 2.76
N ALA A 54 -3.47 7.06 3.23
CA ALA A 54 -4.10 6.69 4.49
C ALA A 54 -3.43 7.39 5.67
N ILE A 55 -2.09 7.40 5.69
CA ILE A 55 -1.30 8.08 6.72
C ILE A 55 -1.53 9.58 6.70
N HIS A 56 -1.49 10.22 5.51
CA HIS A 56 -1.77 11.63 5.37
C HIS A 56 -3.13 12.01 5.99
N ARG A 57 -4.17 11.23 5.68
CA ARG A 57 -5.55 11.49 6.14
C ARG A 57 -5.79 11.11 7.61
N ALA A 58 -4.96 10.24 8.18
CA ALA A 58 -5.04 9.86 9.59
C ALA A 58 -4.24 10.81 10.51
N ALA A 59 -3.22 11.48 9.96
CA ALA A 59 -2.36 12.38 10.71
C ALA A 59 -3.05 13.73 11.00
N LYS A 60 -2.56 14.41 12.04
CA LYS A 60 -2.88 15.82 12.26
C LYS A 60 -2.34 16.64 11.08
N TYR A 61 -3.06 17.71 10.70
CA TYR A 61 -2.71 18.53 9.54
C TYR A 61 -1.26 19.03 9.57
N SER A 62 -0.76 19.47 10.74
CA SER A 62 0.62 19.94 10.92
C SER A 62 1.68 18.87 10.66
N ASP A 63 1.31 17.60 10.83
CA ASP A 63 2.26 16.48 10.87
C ASP A 63 2.13 15.58 9.62
N ALA A 64 1.11 15.80 8.80
CA ALA A 64 0.74 14.90 7.69
C ALA A 64 1.88 14.71 6.69
N TYR A 65 2.55 15.79 6.26
CA TYR A 65 3.70 15.70 5.36
C TYR A 65 4.89 14.97 5.99
N THR A 66 5.17 15.23 7.26
CA THR A 66 6.24 14.54 8.00
C THR A 66 5.94 13.05 8.15
N ALA A 67 4.69 12.68 8.45
CA ALA A 67 4.27 11.28 8.56
C ALA A 67 4.38 10.54 7.22
N VAL A 68 3.95 11.17 6.12
CA VAL A 68 4.11 10.63 4.77
C VAL A 68 5.58 10.46 4.39
N ALA A 69 6.43 11.45 4.70
CA ALA A 69 7.85 11.38 4.40
C ALA A 69 8.53 10.22 5.15
N LYS A 70 8.21 10.03 6.44
CA LYS A 70 8.71 8.92 7.25
C LYS A 70 8.32 7.56 6.68
N GLU A 71 7.05 7.38 6.34
CA GLU A 71 6.58 6.12 5.76
C GLU A 71 7.23 5.85 4.40
N ARG A 72 7.29 6.86 3.52
CA ARG A 72 7.90 6.70 2.19
C ARG A 72 9.37 6.29 2.31
N GLU A 73 10.09 6.91 3.24
CA GLU A 73 11.50 6.56 3.49
C GLU A 73 11.61 5.12 3.99
N TRP A 74 10.77 4.71 4.94
CA TRP A 74 10.74 3.33 5.42
C TRP A 74 10.45 2.34 4.29
N GLN A 75 9.44 2.60 3.44
CA GLN A 75 9.12 1.76 2.28
C GLN A 75 10.31 1.62 1.33
N TYR A 76 11.00 2.73 1.05
CA TYR A 76 12.18 2.73 0.17
C TYR A 76 13.34 1.92 0.76
N GLN A 77 13.69 2.16 2.03
CA GLN A 77 14.76 1.43 2.71
C GLN A 77 14.43 -0.07 2.82
N HIS A 78 13.16 -0.41 3.05
CA HIS A 78 12.73 -1.80 3.06
C HIS A 78 12.95 -2.47 1.70
N LEU A 79 12.59 -1.81 0.59
CA LEU A 79 12.85 -2.32 -0.76
C LEU A 79 14.34 -2.52 -1.04
N LEU A 80 15.20 -1.58 -0.61
CA LEU A 80 16.66 -1.73 -0.73
C LEU A 80 17.16 -2.96 0.03
N SER A 81 16.70 -3.16 1.27
CA SER A 81 17.09 -4.32 2.08
C SER A 81 16.63 -5.65 1.48
N LEU A 82 15.44 -5.68 0.86
CA LEU A 82 14.93 -6.87 0.18
C LEU A 82 15.75 -7.19 -1.07
N ARG A 83 16.13 -6.16 -1.84
CA ARG A 83 17.00 -6.32 -3.01
C ARG A 83 18.36 -6.89 -2.63
N GLU A 84 18.97 -6.37 -1.57
CA GLU A 84 20.25 -6.88 -1.07
C GLU A 84 20.14 -8.36 -0.67
N LYS A 85 19.12 -8.73 0.10
CA LYS A 85 18.89 -10.13 0.52
C LYS A 85 18.65 -11.08 -0.65
N LEU A 86 18.03 -10.60 -1.73
CA LEU A 86 17.81 -11.41 -2.93
C LEU A 86 19.13 -11.60 -3.70
N SER A 87 19.96 -10.56 -3.83
CA SER A 87 21.29 -10.65 -4.47
C SER A 87 22.17 -11.72 -3.80
N HIS A 88 22.19 -11.76 -2.45
CA HIS A 88 23.01 -12.73 -1.72
C HIS A 88 22.47 -14.17 -1.77
N LYS A 89 21.19 -14.37 -2.14
CA LYS A 89 20.62 -15.72 -2.33
C LYS A 89 20.93 -16.31 -3.70
N GLU A 90 21.33 -15.49 -4.67
CA GLU A 90 21.71 -15.93 -6.02
C GLU A 90 23.19 -16.33 -6.11
N GLU A 91 23.98 -16.03 -5.08
CA GLU A 91 25.43 -16.33 -4.99
C GLU A 91 25.77 -17.64 -4.25
N ILE A 92 24.77 -18.37 -3.75
CA ILE A 92 24.90 -19.68 -3.05
C ILE A 92 24.18 -20.75 -3.86
#